data_AF-A0A957NQU6-F1
#
_entry.id   AF-A0A957NQU6-F1
#
_cell.length_a   1.000
_cell.length_b   1.000
_cell.length_c   1.000
_cell.angle_alpha   90.00
_cell.angle_beta   90.00
_cell.angle_gamma   90.00
#
_symmetry.space_group_name_H-M   'P 1'
#
loop_
_entity.id
_entity.type
_entity.pdbx_description
1 polymer ?
#
loop_
_entity_poly.entity_id
_entity_poly.type
_entity_poly.pdbx_seq_one_letter_code
_entity_poly.pdbx_strand_id
1 'polypeptide(L)'
;MQELLKQPQYQPVDLDKQVISLWAVSNGIFDKVPVRLVKTFEADMHKFLDSNHPEIGQSIMRTKELSKETIDSLSVALRDFANSWSAPE
;
A
#
# COMPACT_ATOMS: atom_id res chain seq x y z
N MET A 1 22.00 20.18 -15.19
CA MET A 1 22.05 18.81 -15.75
C MET A 1 23.00 17.87 -15.01
N GLN A 2 23.82 18.32 -14.05
CA GLN A 2 24.78 17.44 -13.35
C GLN A 2 24.26 16.86 -12.02
N GLU A 3 23.16 17.38 -11.48
CA GLU A 3 22.58 16.95 -10.19
C GLU A 3 21.26 16.18 -10.33
N LEU A 4 20.61 16.26 -11.49
CA LEU A 4 19.36 15.54 -11.82
C LEU A 4 19.56 14.03 -12.07
N LEU A 5 20.81 13.57 -12.04
CA LEU A 5 21.21 12.18 -12.28
C LEU A 5 21.63 11.44 -11.00
N LYS A 6 21.37 11.99 -9.81
CA LYS A 6 21.58 11.28 -8.54
C LYS A 6 20.30 10.61 -8.07
N GLN A 7 20.10 9.39 -8.54
CA GLN A 7 19.19 8.42 -7.92
C GLN A 7 19.76 8.02 -6.55
N PRO A 8 19.00 8.08 -5.43
CA PRO A 8 19.22 7.12 -4.37
C PRO A 8 18.91 5.72 -4.93
N GLN A 9 19.87 4.82 -4.75
CA GLN A 9 20.01 3.55 -5.43
C GLN A 9 19.03 2.47 -4.88
N TYR A 10 18.35 1.74 -5.78
CA TYR A 10 17.63 0.46 -5.59
C TYR A 10 16.48 0.37 -4.56
N GLN A 11 15.35 1.04 -4.79
CA GLN A 11 14.05 0.49 -4.38
C GLN A 11 13.01 0.72 -5.48
N PRO A 12 12.91 -0.17 -6.48
CA PRO A 12 11.67 -0.25 -7.25
C PRO A 12 10.52 -0.42 -6.25
N VAL A 13 9.47 0.38 -6.36
CA VAL A 13 8.23 0.09 -5.62
C VAL A 13 7.79 -1.29 -6.09
N ASP A 14 7.79 -2.27 -5.18
CA ASP A 14 7.46 -3.64 -5.53
C ASP A 14 6.06 -3.69 -6.17
N LEU A 15 5.91 -4.58 -7.15
CA LEU A 15 4.69 -4.67 -7.96
C LEU A 15 3.44 -4.85 -7.10
N ASP A 16 3.55 -5.63 -6.02
CA ASP A 16 2.48 -5.82 -5.04
C ASP A 16 2.06 -4.52 -4.38
N LYS A 17 3.00 -3.65 -3.98
CA LYS A 17 2.69 -2.35 -3.37
C LYS A 17 1.92 -1.46 -4.35
N GLN A 18 2.34 -1.42 -5.62
CA GLN A 18 1.62 -0.66 -6.65
C GLN A 18 0.19 -1.18 -6.85
N VAL A 19 0.02 -2.51 -6.90
CA VAL A 19 -1.28 -3.16 -7.06
C VAL A 19 -2.19 -2.89 -5.85
N ILE A 20 -1.64 -2.98 -4.65
CA ILE A 20 -2.35 -2.69 -3.39
C ILE A 20 -2.83 -1.24 -3.37
N SER A 21 -1.97 -0.26 -3.69
CA SER A 21 -2.35 1.17 -3.72
C SER A 21 -3.48 1.42 -4.72
N LEU A 22 -3.38 0.87 -5.93
CA LEU A 22 -4.41 1.03 -6.96
C LEU A 22 -5.76 0.42 -6.52
N TRP A 23 -5.72 -0.75 -5.90
CA TRP A 23 -6.92 -1.39 -5.37
C TRP A 23 -7.54 -0.56 -4.23
N ALA A 24 -6.71 -0.06 -3.31
CA ALA A 24 -7.16 0.71 -2.15
C ALA A 24 -7.82 2.04 -2.55
N VAL A 25 -7.26 2.75 -3.55
CA VAL A 25 -7.87 3.95 -4.13
C VAL A 25 -9.21 3.60 -4.79
N SER A 26 -9.25 2.53 -5.60
CA SER A 26 -10.46 2.12 -6.30
C SER A 26 -11.60 1.66 -5.36
N ASN A 27 -11.26 1.26 -4.13
CA ASN A 27 -12.22 0.82 -3.11
C ASN A 27 -12.51 1.88 -2.05
N GLY A 28 -12.08 3.13 -2.24
CA GLY A 28 -12.40 4.25 -1.36
C GLY A 28 -11.73 4.21 0.02
N ILE A 29 -10.63 3.47 0.19
CA ILE A 29 -9.88 3.42 1.46
C ILE A 29 -9.33 4.81 1.82
N PHE A 30 -8.98 5.61 0.81
CA PHE A 30 -8.41 6.95 0.96
C PHE A 30 -9.46 8.07 1.10
N ASP A 31 -10.77 7.80 1.01
CA ASP A 31 -11.82 8.85 0.98
C ASP A 31 -11.83 9.76 2.21
N LYS A 32 -11.42 9.24 3.38
CA LYS A 32 -11.37 10.00 4.64
C LYS A 32 -10.01 10.62 4.92
N VAL A 33 -9.03 10.42 4.04
CA VAL A 33 -7.65 10.87 4.23
C VAL A 33 -7.46 12.26 3.59
N PRO A 34 -7.04 13.29 4.34
CA PRO A 34 -6.72 14.58 3.77
C PRO A 34 -5.63 14.47 2.70
N VAL A 35 -5.77 15.19 1.58
CA VAL A 35 -4.81 15.14 0.44
C VAL A 35 -3.35 15.30 0.86
N ARG A 36 -3.10 16.14 1.88
CA ARG A 36 -1.74 16.38 2.42
C ARG A 36 -1.13 15.16 3.10
N LEU A 37 -1.97 14.24 3.59
CA LEU A 37 -1.57 13.05 4.34
C LEU A 37 -1.65 11.77 3.51
N VAL A 38 -2.14 11.81 2.26
CA VAL A 38 -2.29 10.63 1.39
C VAL A 38 -0.99 9.85 1.25
N LYS A 39 0.14 10.53 1.05
CA LYS A 39 1.46 9.87 0.95
C LYS A 39 1.89 9.21 2.26
N THR A 40 1.60 9.83 3.38
CA THR A 40 1.92 9.28 4.71
C THR A 40 1.06 8.06 4.99
N PHE A 41 -0.24 8.16 4.72
CA PHE A 41 -1.18 7.05 4.84
C PHE A 41 -0.76 5.87 3.96
N GLU A 42 -0.43 6.11 2.69
CA GLU A 42 0.04 5.06 1.77
C GLU A 42 1.30 4.36 2.30
N ALA A 43 2.28 5.13 2.79
CA ALA A 43 3.51 4.57 3.35
C ALA A 43 3.25 3.74 4.62
N ASP A 44 2.39 4.21 5.52
CA ASP A 44 2.02 3.50 6.74
C ASP A 44 1.16 2.27 6.45
N MET A 45 0.27 2.36 5.46
CA MET A 45 -0.53 1.25 4.95
C MET A 45 0.37 0.12 4.44
N HIS A 46 1.38 0.45 3.62
CA HIS A 46 2.34 -0.54 3.14
C HIS A 46 3.13 -1.17 4.28
N LYS A 47 3.62 -0.37 5.25
CA LYS A 47 4.32 -0.90 6.43
C LYS A 47 3.43 -1.83 7.26
N PHE A 48 2.17 -1.47 7.45
CA PHE A 48 1.20 -2.27 8.17
C PHE A 48 1.00 -3.63 7.49
N LEU A 49 0.82 -3.64 6.16
CA LEU A 49 0.67 -4.87 5.39
C LEU A 49 1.96 -5.71 5.39
N ASP A 50 3.13 -5.10 5.21
CA ASP A 50 4.43 -5.80 5.30
C ASP A 50 4.63 -6.46 6.68
N SER A 51 4.12 -5.84 7.75
CA SER A 51 4.33 -6.32 9.13
C SER A 51 3.28 -7.33 9.60
N ASN A 52 2.00 -7.11 9.26
CA ASN A 52 0.89 -7.91 9.77
C ASN A 52 0.35 -8.92 8.76
N HIS A 53 0.48 -8.62 7.47
CA HIS A 53 -0.08 -9.41 6.37
C HIS A 53 0.89 -9.60 5.19
N PRO A 54 2.15 -10.02 5.44
CA PRO A 54 3.14 -10.17 4.37
C PRO A 54 2.72 -11.20 3.31
N GLU A 55 1.84 -12.15 3.67
CA GLU A 55 1.29 -13.13 2.73
C GLU A 55 0.52 -12.51 1.56
N ILE A 56 -0.08 -11.32 1.75
CA ILE A 56 -0.83 -10.63 0.70
C ILE A 56 0.12 -10.17 -0.40
N GLY A 57 1.20 -9.47 -0.03
CA GLY A 57 2.22 -9.02 -0.97
C GLY A 57 2.89 -10.19 -1.68
N GLN A 58 3.26 -11.23 -0.93
CA GLN A 58 3.86 -12.45 -1.49
C GLN A 58 2.92 -13.17 -2.47
N SER A 59 1.63 -13.26 -2.16
CA SER A 59 0.62 -13.85 -3.04
C SER A 59 0.58 -13.09 -4.37
N ILE A 60 0.45 -11.77 -4.33
CA ILE A 60 0.40 -10.90 -5.51
C ILE A 60 1.67 -11.03 -6.35
N MET A 61 2.85 -11.06 -5.72
CA MET A 61 4.12 -11.23 -6.45
C MET A 61 4.23 -12.61 -7.13
N ARG A 62 3.74 -13.67 -6.46
CA ARG A 62 3.85 -15.05 -6.94
C ARG A 62 2.85 -15.36 -8.05
N THR A 63 1.57 -15.03 -7.84
CA THR A 63 0.49 -15.34 -8.78
C THR A 63 0.39 -14.30 -9.88
N LYS A 64 0.81 -13.05 -9.60
CA LYS A 64 0.52 -11.87 -10.42
C LYS A 64 -0.99 -11.64 -10.62
N GLU A 65 -1.79 -12.15 -9.68
CA GLU A 65 -3.24 -12.13 -9.72
C GLU A 65 -3.79 -11.72 -8.36
N LEU A 66 -4.85 -10.89 -8.37
CA LEU A 66 -5.65 -10.60 -7.19
C LEU A 66 -6.77 -11.63 -7.09
N SER A 67 -6.45 -12.83 -6.60
CA SER A 67 -7.46 -13.86 -6.34
C SER A 67 -8.49 -13.35 -5.33
N LYS A 68 -9.72 -13.89 -5.40
CA LYS A 68 -10.82 -13.47 -4.50
C LYS A 68 -10.44 -13.55 -3.02
N GLU A 69 -9.71 -14.59 -2.62
CA GLU A 69 -9.23 -14.78 -1.25
C GLU A 69 -8.23 -13.68 -0.83
N THR A 70 -7.27 -13.35 -1.69
CA THR A 70 -6.31 -12.26 -1.46
C THR A 70 -7.01 -10.91 -1.39
N ILE A 71 -8.02 -10.68 -2.23
CA ILE A 71 -8.84 -9.45 -2.18
C ILE A 71 -9.61 -9.36 -0.86
N ASP A 72 -10.22 -10.44 -0.41
CA ASP A 72 -10.99 -10.45 0.83
C ASP A 72 -10.10 -10.15 2.04
N SER A 73 -8.95 -10.83 2.13
CA SER A 73 -7.95 -10.56 3.18
C SER A 73 -7.39 -9.13 3.12
N LEU A 74 -7.06 -8.64 1.92
CA LEU A 74 -6.62 -7.25 1.71
C LEU A 74 -7.69 -6.25 2.13
N SER A 75 -8.95 -6.51 1.78
CA SER A 75 -10.08 -5.64 2.11
C SER A 75 -10.28 -5.54 3.62
N VAL A 76 -10.20 -6.65 4.33
CA VAL A 76 -10.32 -6.68 5.81
C VAL A 76 -9.13 -5.96 6.44
N ALA A 77 -7.90 -6.29 6.04
CA ALA A 77 -6.68 -5.69 6.58
C ALA A 77 -6.64 -4.16 6.38
N LEU A 78 -7.00 -3.67 5.19
CA LEU A 78 -6.99 -2.24 4.90
C LEU A 78 -8.09 -1.48 5.63
N ARG A 79 -9.26 -2.08 5.86
CA ARG A 79 -10.31 -1.46 6.68
C ARG A 79 -9.92 -1.41 8.15
N ASP A 80 -9.32 -2.47 8.67
CA ASP A 80 -8.80 -2.49 10.04
C ASP A 80 -7.74 -1.41 10.23
N PHE A 81 -6.76 -1.34 9.33
CA PHE A 81 -5.76 -0.29 9.28
C PHE A 81 -6.39 1.10 9.22
N ALA A 82 -7.32 1.36 8.29
CA ALA A 82 -7.94 2.67 8.14
C ALA A 82 -8.73 3.11 9.39
N ASN A 83 -9.30 2.16 10.14
CA ASN A 83 -9.98 2.46 11.41
C ASN A 83 -8.99 2.71 12.57
N SER A 84 -7.85 2.01 12.58
CA SER A 84 -6.82 2.18 13.60
C SER A 84 -5.86 3.33 13.32
N TRP A 85 -5.74 3.75 12.06
CA TRP A 85 -4.78 4.75 11.64
C TRP A 85 -5.23 6.14 12.09
N SER A 86 -4.34 6.83 12.77
CA SER A 86 -4.51 8.22 13.17
C SER A 86 -3.44 9.05 12.48
N ALA A 87 -3.84 10.23 12.00
CA ALA A 87 -2.91 11.14 11.37
C ALA A 87 -1.77 11.49 12.35
N PRO A 88 -0.49 11.37 11.93
CA PRO A 88 0.60 11.93 12.71
C PRO A 88 0.42 13.46 12.79
N GLU A 89 0.63 14.02 13.99
CA GLU A 89 0.54 15.47 14.27
C GLU A 89 1.50 16.31 13.42
#